data_AF-A0A8T0S389-F1
#
_entry.id   AF-A0A8T0S389-F1
#
_cell.length_a   1.000
_cell.length_b   1.000
_cell.length_c   1.000
_cell.angle_alpha   90.00
_cell.angle_beta   90.00
_cell.angle_gamma   90.00
#
_symmetry.space_group_name_H-M   'P 1'
#
loop_
_entity.id
_entity.type
_entity.pdbx_description
1 polymer ?
#
loop_
_entity_poly.entity_id
_entity_poly.type
_entity_poly.pdbx_seq_one_letter_code
_entity_poly.pdbx_strand_id
1 'polypeptide(L)'
;MKLDVNALRYLTKDDFRVLTAVEMGMRNHEIVPAELVDRIAGLKHGGTYKVLRNLLKNKLVHHDATKYDGYRLTYLGYDFLAIKTLVNRGVFASVGRQIGVGKESDIFEVATEDGTVLGMKLHRLGRTSFRAVKSKRDYLRH
;
A
#
# COMPACT_ATOMS: atom_id res chain seq x y z
N MET A 1 4.61 9.47 3.64
CA MET A 1 3.50 9.42 2.67
C MET A 1 2.23 9.11 3.45
N LYS A 2 1.13 9.84 3.21
CA LYS A 2 -0.16 9.64 3.87
C LYS A 2 -1.01 8.72 2.99
N LEU A 3 -1.73 7.78 3.58
CA LEU A 3 -2.68 6.94 2.86
C LEU A 3 -3.84 7.81 2.36
N ASP A 4 -4.04 7.89 1.04
CA ASP A 4 -5.24 8.46 0.45
C ASP A 4 -6.15 7.32 -0.01
N VAL A 5 -7.21 7.11 0.77
CA VAL A 5 -8.19 6.04 0.57
C VAL A 5 -9.00 6.28 -0.70
N ASN A 6 -9.12 7.52 -1.19
CA ASN A 6 -9.89 7.81 -2.39
C ASN A 6 -9.26 7.20 -3.65
N ALA A 7 -7.93 7.06 -3.68
CA ALA A 7 -7.24 6.43 -4.78
C ALA A 7 -7.61 4.94 -4.96
N LEU A 8 -8.08 4.25 -3.90
CA LEU A 8 -8.59 2.87 -4.02
C LEU A 8 -9.79 2.76 -4.99
N ARG A 9 -10.62 3.80 -5.07
CA ARG A 9 -11.84 3.80 -5.90
C ARG A 9 -11.53 3.82 -7.40
N TYR A 10 -10.35 4.33 -7.78
CA TYR A 10 -9.94 4.47 -9.18
C TYR A 10 -9.10 3.29 -9.69
N LEU A 11 -8.78 2.32 -8.83
CA LEU A 11 -8.05 1.12 -9.21
C LEU A 11 -9.00 0.05 -9.71
N THR A 12 -8.66 -0.51 -10.87
CA THR A 12 -9.39 -1.58 -11.53
C THR A 12 -8.96 -2.95 -10.99
N LYS A 13 -9.69 -4.01 -11.38
CA LYS A 13 -9.31 -5.40 -11.04
C LYS A 13 -7.94 -5.77 -11.59
N ASP A 14 -7.58 -5.24 -12.76
CA ASP A 14 -6.27 -5.50 -13.38
C ASP A 14 -5.14 -4.82 -12.62
N ASP A 15 -5.37 -3.62 -12.08
CA ASP A 15 -4.39 -2.93 -11.22
C ASP A 15 -4.05 -3.78 -9.97
N PHE A 16 -5.06 -4.32 -9.29
CA PHE A 16 -4.83 -5.20 -8.13
C PHE A 16 -4.18 -6.53 -8.52
N ARG A 17 -4.51 -7.06 -9.70
CA ARG A 17 -3.90 -8.29 -10.20
C ARG A 17 -2.40 -8.10 -10.45
N VAL A 18 -2.01 -6.98 -11.06
CA VAL A 18 -0.60 -6.64 -11.27
C VAL A 18 0.11 -6.33 -9.94
N LEU A 19 -0.52 -5.62 -9.00
CA LEU A 19 0.04 -5.41 -7.67
C LEU A 19 0.32 -6.73 -6.94
N THR A 20 -0.63 -7.67 -7.00
CA THR A 20 -0.47 -9.02 -6.42
C THR A 20 0.67 -9.77 -7.10
N ALA A 21 0.81 -9.65 -8.42
CA ALA A 21 1.91 -10.26 -9.17
C ALA A 21 3.28 -9.73 -8.72
N VAL A 22 3.40 -8.42 -8.45
CA VAL A 22 4.62 -7.83 -7.87
C VAL A 22 4.86 -8.39 -6.46
N GLU A 23 3.84 -8.49 -5.60
CA GLU A 23 3.96 -9.06 -4.25
C GLU A 23 4.45 -10.51 -4.28
N MET A 24 3.89 -11.33 -5.16
CA MET A 24 4.30 -12.71 -5.37
C MET A 24 5.75 -12.81 -5.85
N GLY A 25 6.16 -11.96 -6.80
CA GLY A 25 7.55 -11.89 -7.26
C GLY A 25 8.53 -11.46 -6.17
N MET A 26 8.08 -10.58 -5.27
CA MET A 26 8.88 -10.05 -4.16
C MET A 26 9.25 -11.10 -3.10
N ARG A 27 8.57 -12.24 -3.07
CA ARG A 27 8.92 -13.34 -2.16
C ARG A 27 10.31 -13.90 -2.42
N ASN A 28 10.78 -13.84 -3.68
CA ASN A 28 12.05 -14.39 -4.12
C ASN A 28 13.03 -13.33 -4.65
N HIS A 29 12.55 -12.12 -5.01
CA HIS A 29 13.37 -11.06 -5.59
C HIS A 29 13.07 -9.72 -4.90
N GLU A 30 14.08 -9.00 -4.43
CA GLU A 30 13.86 -7.66 -3.85
C GLU A 30 13.29 -6.67 -4.88
N ILE A 31 13.74 -6.78 -6.13
CA ILE A 31 13.29 -6.01 -7.29
C ILE A 31 12.79 -7.01 -8.34
N VAL A 32 11.53 -6.88 -8.74
CA VAL A 32 10.86 -7.82 -9.65
C VAL A 32 10.92 -7.29 -11.09
N PRO A 33 11.52 -8.01 -12.05
CA PRO A 33 11.55 -7.60 -13.45
C PRO A 33 10.15 -7.50 -14.05
N ALA A 34 9.94 -6.55 -14.97
CA ALA A 34 8.64 -6.34 -15.62
C ALA A 34 8.12 -7.59 -16.34
N GLU A 35 9.02 -8.34 -16.99
CA GLU A 35 8.68 -9.59 -17.67
C GLU A 35 8.15 -10.66 -16.71
N LEU A 36 8.73 -10.73 -15.50
CA LEU A 36 8.28 -11.66 -14.47
C LEU A 36 6.90 -11.25 -13.96
N VAL A 37 6.66 -9.95 -13.76
CA VAL A 37 5.34 -9.43 -13.39
C VAL A 37 4.30 -9.78 -14.46
N ASP A 38 4.63 -9.62 -15.73
CA ASP A 38 3.71 -9.94 -16.84
C ASP A 38 3.34 -11.44 -16.88
N ARG A 39 4.34 -12.32 -16.70
CA ARG A 39 4.11 -13.77 -16.61
C ARG A 39 3.22 -14.17 -15.43
N ILE A 40 3.44 -13.58 -14.25
CA ILE A 40 2.65 -13.89 -13.05
C ILE A 40 1.24 -13.28 -13.17
N ALA A 41 1.12 -12.06 -13.67
CA ALA A 41 -0.17 -11.40 -13.84
C ALA A 41 -1.04 -12.11 -14.88
N GLY A 42 -0.44 -12.60 -15.98
CA GLY A 42 -1.14 -13.37 -17.00
C GLY A 42 -2.35 -12.62 -17.60
N LEU A 43 -2.17 -11.33 -17.92
CA LEU A 43 -3.22 -10.52 -18.52
C LEU A 43 -3.42 -10.92 -19.99
N LYS A 44 -4.67 -11.16 -20.41
CA LYS A 44 -5.01 -11.69 -21.76
C LYS A 44 -4.52 -10.84 -22.94
N HIS A 45 -4.26 -9.54 -22.75
CA HIS A 45 -3.92 -8.60 -23.83
C HIS A 45 -2.59 -7.86 -23.61
N GLY A 46 -1.69 -8.36 -22.75
CA GLY A 46 -0.36 -7.74 -22.55
C GLY A 46 -0.39 -6.32 -21.97
N GLY A 47 -1.44 -5.98 -21.20
CA GLY A 47 -1.64 -4.63 -20.64
C GLY A 47 -0.78 -4.28 -19.43
N THR A 48 0.11 -5.18 -18.99
CA THR A 48 0.83 -5.08 -17.71
C THR A 48 1.67 -3.82 -17.60
N TYR A 49 2.38 -3.42 -18.67
CA TYR A 49 3.19 -2.20 -18.68
C TYR A 49 2.36 -0.92 -18.48
N LYS A 50 1.17 -0.86 -19.09
CA LYS A 50 0.26 0.28 -18.92
C LYS A 50 -0.21 0.38 -17.47
N VAL A 51 -0.54 -0.76 -16.87
CA VAL A 51 -0.94 -0.86 -15.47
C VAL A 51 0.22 -0.50 -14.55
N LEU A 52 1.43 -1.03 -14.77
CA LEU A 52 2.63 -0.67 -13.99
C LEU A 52 2.90 0.84 -14.01
N ARG A 53 2.74 1.48 -15.17
CA ARG A 53 2.86 2.95 -15.28
C ARG A 53 1.79 3.68 -14.46
N ASN A 54 0.56 3.16 -14.42
CA ASN A 54 -0.52 3.70 -13.59
C ASN A 54 -0.22 3.53 -12.08
N LEU A 55 0.22 2.34 -11.69
CA LEU A 55 0.61 2.04 -10.31
C LEU A 55 1.79 2.91 -9.83
N LEU A 56 2.75 3.21 -10.71
CA LEU A 56 3.87 4.09 -10.44
C LEU A 56 3.41 5.54 -10.23
N LYS A 57 2.47 6.05 -11.05
CA LYS A 57 1.86 7.38 -10.86
C LYS A 57 1.17 7.51 -9.51
N ASN A 58 0.49 6.45 -9.08
CA ASN A 58 -0.17 6.37 -7.78
C ASN A 58 0.78 6.03 -6.63
N LYS A 59 2.08 5.87 -6.89
CA LYS A 59 3.13 5.56 -5.90
C LYS A 59 2.90 4.25 -5.14
N LEU A 60 2.17 3.31 -5.75
CA LEU A 60 1.89 1.97 -5.19
C LEU A 60 3.06 1.01 -5.43
N VAL A 61 3.79 1.23 -6.53
CA VAL A 61 5.05 0.56 -6.84
C VAL A 61 6.16 1.61 -6.97
N HIS A 62 7.39 1.17 -6.74
CA HIS A 62 8.60 1.92 -6.98
C HIS A 62 9.40 1.22 -8.07
N HIS A 63 9.83 2.00 -9.05
CA HIS A 63 10.72 1.56 -10.12
C HIS A 63 12.16 1.79 -9.67
N ASP A 64 13.00 0.76 -9.80
CA ASP A 64 14.44 0.85 -9.57
C ASP A 64 15.15 0.31 -10.81
N ALA A 65 16.17 1.04 -11.26
CA ALA A 65 16.98 0.70 -12.43
C ALA A 65 18.49 0.77 -12.13
N THR A 66 18.87 0.84 -10.84
CA THR A 66 20.27 1.04 -10.43
C THR A 66 21.15 -0.18 -10.72
N LYS A 67 20.63 -1.39 -10.45
CA LYS A 67 21.34 -2.66 -10.70
C LYS A 67 20.59 -3.53 -11.70
N TYR A 68 19.27 -3.60 -11.54
CA TYR A 68 18.36 -4.35 -12.39
C TYR A 68 17.13 -3.49 -12.61
N ASP A 69 16.62 -3.47 -13.84
CA ASP A 69 15.39 -2.77 -14.19
C ASP A 69 14.18 -3.55 -13.67
N GLY A 70 13.44 -2.97 -12.74
CA GLY A 70 12.26 -3.63 -12.20
C GLY A 70 11.47 -2.80 -11.20
N TYR A 71 10.52 -3.48 -10.57
CA TYR A 71 9.54 -2.87 -9.68
C TYR A 71 9.54 -3.56 -8.32
N ARG A 72 9.29 -2.77 -7.28
CA ARG A 72 9.01 -3.25 -5.93
C ARG A 72 7.78 -2.54 -5.37
N LEU A 73 7.09 -3.18 -4.43
CA LEU A 73 5.98 -2.57 -3.71
C LEU A 73 6.47 -1.47 -2.77
N THR A 74 5.69 -0.40 -2.71
CA THR A 74 5.83 0.60 -1.65
C THR A 74 4.97 0.19 -0.44
N TYR A 75 5.18 0.84 0.70
CA TYR A 75 4.28 0.69 1.86
C TYR A 75 2.82 0.94 1.50
N LEU A 76 2.57 1.94 0.62
CA LEU A 76 1.22 2.27 0.16
C LEU A 76 0.61 1.14 -0.67
N GLY A 77 1.40 0.50 -1.54
CA GLY A 77 0.95 -0.65 -2.31
C GLY A 77 0.55 -1.83 -1.41
N TYR A 78 1.33 -2.10 -0.35
CA TYR A 78 0.98 -3.11 0.65
C TYR A 78 -0.32 -2.78 1.39
N ASP A 79 -0.52 -1.52 1.77
CA ASP A 79 -1.77 -1.10 2.43
C ASP A 79 -2.98 -1.35 1.56
N PHE A 80 -2.87 -1.01 0.27
CA PHE A 80 -3.95 -1.17 -0.68
C PHE A 80 -4.29 -2.64 -0.92
N LEU A 81 -3.27 -3.51 -1.02
CA LEU A 81 -3.46 -4.96 -1.11
C LEU A 81 -4.13 -5.52 0.16
N ALA A 82 -3.68 -5.09 1.34
CA ALA A 82 -4.24 -5.53 2.62
C ALA A 82 -5.71 -5.10 2.75
N ILE A 83 -6.02 -3.83 2.49
CA ILE A 83 -7.38 -3.29 2.51
C ILE A 83 -8.27 -4.06 1.53
N LYS A 84 -7.81 -4.24 0.28
CA LYS A 84 -8.58 -4.96 -0.73
C LYS A 84 -8.87 -6.41 -0.32
N THR A 85 -7.89 -7.08 0.29
CA THR A 85 -8.03 -8.45 0.79
C THR A 85 -9.06 -8.53 1.91
N LEU A 86 -9.03 -7.61 2.88
CA LEU A 86 -9.97 -7.58 4.00
C LEU A 86 -11.39 -7.23 3.55
N VAL A 87 -11.53 -6.30 2.60
CA VAL A 87 -12.82 -5.99 1.97
C VAL A 87 -13.38 -7.20 1.23
N ASN A 88 -12.56 -7.88 0.43
CA ASN A 88 -13.00 -9.08 -0.29
C ASN A 88 -13.37 -10.25 0.63
N ARG A 89 -12.84 -10.29 1.86
CA ARG A 89 -13.18 -11.26 2.90
C ARG A 89 -14.44 -10.89 3.70
N GLY A 90 -15.03 -9.72 3.46
CA GLY A 90 -16.19 -9.23 4.21
C GLY A 90 -15.88 -8.76 5.63
N VAL A 91 -14.61 -8.46 5.96
CA VAL A 91 -14.24 -7.99 7.31
C VAL A 91 -14.76 -6.58 7.55
N PHE A 92 -14.70 -5.72 6.52
CA PHE A 92 -15.31 -4.40 6.52
C PHE A 92 -15.65 -4.01 5.08
N ALA A 93 -16.63 -3.13 4.90
CA ALA A 93 -17.11 -2.69 3.59
C ALA A 93 -16.55 -1.33 3.18
N SER A 94 -16.25 -0.46 4.15
CA SER A 94 -15.77 0.90 3.86
C SER A 94 -14.66 1.34 4.81
N VAL A 95 -13.80 2.22 4.29
CA VAL A 95 -12.76 2.90 5.08
C VAL A 95 -13.16 4.36 5.19
N GLY A 96 -13.30 4.81 6.43
CA GLY A 96 -13.66 6.17 6.81
C GLY A 96 -12.43 7.04 7.08
N ARG A 97 -12.60 7.98 8.01
CA ARG A 97 -11.57 8.97 8.35
C ARG A 97 -10.39 8.35 9.09
N GLN A 98 -9.26 9.05 9.01
CA GLN A 98 -8.11 8.75 9.84
C GLN A 98 -8.37 9.24 11.28
N ILE A 99 -8.38 8.31 12.24
CA ILE A 99 -8.59 8.60 13.66
C ILE A 99 -7.30 9.16 14.27
N GLY A 100 -6.15 8.60 13.90
CA GLY A 100 -4.88 9.02 14.47
C GLY A 100 -3.66 8.58 13.67
N VAL A 101 -2.60 9.38 13.76
CA VAL A 101 -1.27 9.06 13.23
C VAL A 101 -0.35 8.83 14.42
N GLY A 102 0.07 7.59 14.61
CA GLY A 102 1.08 7.21 15.58
C GLY A 102 2.48 7.20 14.99
N LYS A 103 3.44 6.99 15.88
CA LYS A 103 4.86 6.81 15.54
C LYS A 103 5.08 5.59 14.64
N GLU A 104 4.44 4.49 14.99
CA GLU A 104 4.64 3.16 14.40
C GLU A 104 3.35 2.59 13.80
N SER A 105 2.28 3.37 13.77
CA SER A 105 1.02 2.93 13.17
C SER A 105 0.14 4.08 12.74
N ASP A 106 -0.68 3.86 11.72
CA ASP A 106 -1.77 4.74 11.33
C ASP A 106 -3.11 4.07 11.68
N ILE A 107 -4.05 4.80 12.30
CA ILE A 107 -5.35 4.28 12.73
C ILE A 107 -6.45 4.92 11.89
N PHE A 108 -7.29 4.08 11.29
CA PHE A 108 -8.42 4.46 10.46
C PHE A 108 -9.72 3.90 11.03
N GLU A 109 -10.79 4.66 10.85
CA GLU A 109 -12.16 4.21 11.06
C GLU A 109 -12.56 3.34 9.87
N VAL A 110 -13.15 2.17 10.11
CA VAL A 110 -13.72 1.31 9.05
C VAL A 110 -15.11 0.86 9.47
N ALA A 111 -16.00 0.60 8.52
CA ALA A 111 -17.35 0.15 8.82
C ALA A 111 -17.67 -1.16 8.09
N THR A 112 -18.34 -2.05 8.80
CA THR A 112 -18.92 -3.30 8.28
C THR A 112 -20.19 -3.02 7.46
N GLU A 113 -20.71 -4.03 6.76
CA GLU A 113 -21.97 -3.90 6.00
C GLU A 113 -23.16 -3.58 6.91
N ASP A 114 -23.17 -4.10 8.14
CA ASP A 114 -24.22 -3.87 9.14
C ASP A 114 -24.11 -2.50 9.83
N GLY A 115 -23.15 -1.65 9.42
CA GLY A 115 -22.92 -0.33 10.00
C GLY A 115 -22.13 -0.32 11.30
N THR A 116 -21.66 -1.49 11.79
CA THR A 116 -20.75 -1.54 12.95
C THR A 116 -19.41 -0.91 12.59
N VAL A 117 -18.97 0.05 13.41
CA VAL A 117 -17.71 0.77 13.24
C VAL A 117 -16.58 0.05 13.98
N LEU A 118 -15.48 -0.16 13.29
CA LEU A 118 -14.26 -0.80 13.78
C LEU A 118 -13.04 0.11 13.57
N GLY A 119 -11.95 -0.17 14.29
CA GLY A 119 -10.67 0.48 14.09
C GLY A 119 -9.71 -0.39 13.27
N MET A 120 -9.23 0.12 12.14
CA MET A 120 -8.15 -0.50 11.37
C MET A 120 -6.81 0.13 11.73
N LYS A 121 -5.87 -0.69 12.22
CA LYS A 121 -4.51 -0.27 12.57
C LYS A 121 -3.51 -0.78 11.54
N LEU A 122 -2.90 0.14 10.79
CA LEU A 122 -1.83 -0.17 9.83
C LEU A 122 -0.47 0.03 10.49
N HIS A 123 0.35 -1.00 10.51
CA HIS A 123 1.68 -0.94 11.11
C HIS A 123 2.70 -0.25 10.18
N ARG A 124 3.59 0.55 10.77
CA ARG A 124 4.60 1.40 10.12
C ARG A 124 5.96 1.24 10.79
N LEU A 125 6.50 0.02 10.76
CA LEU A 125 7.85 -0.22 11.27
C LEU A 125 8.87 0.55 10.42
N GLY A 126 9.86 1.18 11.06
CA GLY A 126 10.90 1.95 10.36
C GLY A 126 10.49 3.36 9.91
N ARG A 127 9.29 3.86 10.26
CA ARG A 127 8.97 5.28 10.11
C ARG A 127 9.90 6.10 11.01
N THR A 128 10.87 6.82 10.45
CA THR A 128 11.79 7.66 11.23
C THR A 128 11.04 8.82 11.88
N SER A 129 10.64 8.65 13.14
CA SER A 129 9.87 9.65 13.89
C SER A 129 10.72 10.51 14.84
N PHE A 130 12.04 10.33 14.89
CA PHE A 130 12.90 10.98 15.87
C PHE A 130 13.72 12.16 15.33
N ARG A 131 13.19 12.97 14.41
CA ARG A 131 13.90 14.21 14.01
C ARG A 131 13.64 15.41 14.93
N ALA A 132 12.60 15.39 15.77
CA ALA A 132 12.20 16.56 16.57
C ALA A 132 11.79 16.25 18.03
N VAL A 133 12.28 15.15 18.62
CA VAL A 133 11.91 14.79 20.01
C VAL A 133 12.41 15.78 21.05
N LYS A 134 13.52 16.49 20.79
CA LYS A 134 13.98 17.61 21.61
C LYS A 134 13.08 18.85 21.54
N SER A 135 12.27 19.01 20.48
CA SER A 135 11.50 20.25 20.23
C SER A 135 10.04 20.18 20.69
N LYS A 136 9.43 18.99 20.76
CA LYS A 136 7.98 18.82 20.99
C LYS A 136 7.61 18.15 22.32
N ARG A 137 8.58 17.98 23.24
CA ARG A 137 8.33 17.40 24.56
C ARG A 137 8.59 18.44 25.64
N ASP A 138 7.54 18.90 26.30
CA ASP A 138 7.61 19.89 27.39
C ASP A 138 8.35 19.38 28.63
N TYR A 139 8.44 18.06 28.82
CA TYR A 139 9.10 17.44 29.98
C TYR A 139 10.64 17.36 29.87
N LEU A 140 11.25 17.88 28.81
CA LEU A 140 12.71 18.00 28.66
C LEU A 140 13.26 19.38 29.11
N ARG A 141 12.40 20.25 29.65
CA ARG A 141 12.76 21.60 30.13
C ARG A 141 13.09 21.68 31.63
N HIS A 142 13.45 20.56 32.26
CA HIS A 142 14.01 20.52 33.61
C HIS A 142 15.33 19.75 33.61
#